data_AF-A0A415X451-F1
#
_entry.id   AF-A0A415X451-F1
#
_cell.length_a   1.000
_cell.length_b   1.000
_cell.length_c   1.000
_cell.angle_alpha   90.00
_cell.angle_beta   90.00
_cell.angle_gamma   90.00
#
_symmetry.space_group_name_H-M   'P 1'
#
loop_
_entity.id
_entity.type
_entity.pdbx_description
1 polymer ?
#
loop_
_entity_poly.entity_id
_entity_poly.type
_entity_poly.pdbx_seq_one_letter_code
_entity_poly.pdbx_strand_id
1 'polypeptide(L)'
;MRQRAPKLDKHVDKDVVLCSTTNRRVSNHTTDILLQDAIPFTKNWKRIPFYKREEYRGADQICVFSINRNLYGRARRSISQLDRMDRNRLLLNVI
;
A
#
# COMPACT_ATOMS: atom_id res chain seq x y z
N MET A 1 4.29 8.50 39.41
CA MET A 1 4.54 8.00 38.03
C MET A 1 3.28 7.28 37.54
N ARG A 2 2.35 7.96 36.82
CA ARG A 2 1.16 7.30 36.26
C ARG A 2 1.55 6.52 35.02
N GLN A 3 1.70 5.20 35.13
CA GLN A 3 1.83 4.33 33.97
C GLN A 3 0.49 4.33 33.23
N ARG A 4 0.42 5.00 32.07
CA ARG A 4 -0.70 4.82 31.14
C ARG A 4 -0.57 3.42 30.56
N ALA A 5 -1.51 2.53 30.88
CA ALA A 5 -1.61 1.23 30.22
C ALA A 5 -1.60 1.44 28.69
N PRO A 6 -0.82 0.67 27.93
CA PRO A 6 -0.85 0.76 26.47
C PRO A 6 -2.28 0.44 26.01
N LYS A 7 -2.95 1.42 25.39
CA LYS A 7 -4.23 1.18 24.74
C LYS A 7 -3.95 0.19 23.61
N LEU A 8 -4.36 -1.07 23.78
CA LEU A 8 -4.44 -2.02 22.67
C LEU A 8 -5.40 -1.43 21.64
N ASP A 9 -4.83 -0.94 20.55
CA ASP A 9 -5.61 -0.50 19.41
C ASP A 9 -6.34 -1.72 18.85
N LYS A 10 -7.67 -1.64 18.73
CA LYS A 10 -8.54 -2.74 18.30
C LYS A 10 -8.30 -3.17 16.83
N HIS A 11 -7.31 -2.59 16.16
CA HIS A 11 -6.95 -2.83 14.76
C HIS A 11 -5.49 -3.27 14.57
N VAL A 12 -4.80 -3.72 15.63
CA VAL A 12 -3.40 -4.18 15.56
C VAL A 12 -3.20 -5.30 14.53
N ASP A 13 -4.19 -6.17 14.33
CA ASP A 13 -4.12 -7.29 13.38
C ASP A 13 -4.92 -7.10 12.10
N LYS A 14 -5.48 -5.91 11.86
CA LYS A 14 -6.19 -5.67 10.60
C LYS A 14 -5.21 -5.27 9.52
N ASP A 15 -5.39 -5.87 8.35
CA ASP A 15 -4.69 -5.44 7.15
C ASP A 15 -5.15 -4.04 6.76
N VAL A 16 -4.16 -3.19 6.50
CA VAL A 16 -4.33 -1.81 6.08
C VAL A 16 -3.82 -1.67 4.66
N VAL A 17 -4.47 -0.81 3.88
CA VAL A 17 -3.97 -0.47 2.54
C VAL A 17 -2.66 0.29 2.72
N LEU A 18 -1.59 -0.21 2.09
CA LEU A 18 -0.28 0.42 2.04
C LEU A 18 -0.23 1.43 0.89
N CYS A 19 -0.51 0.95 -0.32
CA CYS A 19 -0.47 1.76 -1.52
C CYS A 19 -1.39 1.20 -2.61
N SER A 20 -1.70 2.04 -3.58
CA SER A 20 -2.42 1.63 -4.78
C SER A 20 -1.83 2.26 -6.04
N THR A 21 -1.94 1.58 -7.17
CA THR A 21 -1.50 2.09 -8.46
C THR A 21 -2.30 1.48 -9.60
N THR A 22 -2.51 2.26 -10.65
CA THR A 22 -3.11 1.80 -11.91
C THR A 22 -2.04 1.35 -12.92
N ASN A 23 -0.75 1.59 -12.62
CA ASN A 23 0.35 1.26 -13.51
C ASN A 23 0.91 -0.12 -13.22
N ARG A 24 0.87 -1.02 -14.21
CA ARG A 24 1.36 -2.39 -14.09
C ARG A 24 2.87 -2.50 -13.86
N ARG A 25 3.69 -1.59 -14.39
CA ARG A 25 5.14 -1.61 -14.14
C ARG A 25 5.43 -1.27 -12.69
N VAL A 26 4.79 -0.21 -12.19
CA VAL A 26 4.93 0.25 -10.81
C VAL A 26 4.43 -0.81 -9.83
N SER A 27 3.35 -1.52 -10.15
CA SER A 27 2.86 -2.61 -9.29
C SER A 27 3.83 -3.80 -9.25
N ASN A 28 4.50 -4.13 -10.35
CA ASN A 28 5.52 -5.18 -10.36
C ASN A 28 6.74 -4.77 -9.52
N HIS A 29 7.31 -3.57 -9.74
CA HIS A 29 8.43 -3.08 -8.93
C HIS A 29 8.09 -3.03 -7.43
N THR A 30 6.86 -2.59 -7.09
CA THR A 30 6.38 -2.60 -5.69
C THR A 30 6.33 -4.02 -5.13
N THR A 31 5.94 -5.01 -5.95
CA THR A 31 5.91 -6.42 -5.56
C THR A 31 7.31 -6.92 -5.28
N ASP A 32 8.27 -6.64 -6.17
CA ASP A 32 9.65 -7.10 -6.08
C ASP A 32 10.33 -6.58 -4.80
N ILE A 33 10.13 -5.30 -4.46
CA ILE A 33 10.69 -4.69 -3.24
C ILE A 33 10.08 -5.27 -1.97
N LEU A 34 8.77 -5.47 -1.93
CA LEU A 34 8.12 -6.07 -0.76
C LEU A 34 8.56 -7.53 -0.56
N LEU A 35 8.79 -8.27 -1.64
CA LEU A 35 9.35 -9.62 -1.59
C LEU A 35 10.82 -9.61 -1.13
N GLN A 36 11.63 -8.71 -1.66
CA GLN A 36 13.06 -8.57 -1.30
C GLN A 36 13.24 -8.27 0.19
N ASP A 37 12.37 -7.43 0.77
CA ASP A 37 12.40 -7.10 2.19
C ASP A 37 11.67 -8.12 3.07
N ALA A 38 11.21 -9.23 2.50
CA ALA A 38 10.44 -10.29 3.17
C ALA A 38 9.24 -9.74 3.96
N ILE A 39 8.51 -8.78 3.36
CA ILE A 39 7.33 -8.17 3.96
C ILE A 39 6.10 -8.92 3.43
N PRO A 40 5.30 -9.59 4.29
CA PRO A 40 4.04 -10.18 3.86
C PRO A 40 3.04 -9.11 3.41
N PHE A 41 2.44 -9.32 2.25
CA PHE A 41 1.43 -8.43 1.67
C PHE A 41 0.35 -9.22 0.94
N THR A 42 -0.80 -8.59 0.74
CA THR A 42 -1.84 -9.04 -0.17
C THR A 42 -1.92 -8.08 -1.36
N LYS A 43 -1.83 -8.62 -2.57
CA LYS A 43 -1.98 -7.88 -3.83
C LYS A 43 -3.32 -8.22 -4.47
N ASN A 44 -4.19 -7.23 -4.61
CA ASN A 44 -5.51 -7.40 -5.20
C ASN A 44 -5.73 -6.42 -6.36
N TRP A 45 -6.27 -6.92 -7.47
CA TRP A 45 -6.75 -6.08 -8.55
C TRP A 45 -8.24 -5.82 -8.38
N LYS A 46 -8.61 -4.55 -8.30
CA LYS A 46 -10.01 -4.13 -8.19
C LYS A 46 -10.44 -3.45 -9.47
N ARG A 47 -11.61 -3.82 -9.98
CA ARG A 47 -12.20 -3.17 -11.16
C ARG A 47 -12.69 -1.76 -10.80
N ILE A 48 -12.31 -0.78 -11.61
CA ILE A 48 -12.75 0.61 -11.46
C ILE A 48 -14.10 0.76 -12.17
N PRO A 49 -15.17 1.21 -11.48
CA PRO A 49 -16.45 1.53 -12.10
C PRO A 49 -16.28 2.57 -13.21
N PHE A 50 -17.01 2.43 -14.32
CA PHE A 50 -16.85 3.27 -15.51
C PHE A 50 -16.86 4.77 -15.20
N TYR A 51 -17.80 5.21 -14.37
CA TYR A 51 -17.98 6.61 -13.98
C TYR A 51 -16.84 7.19 -13.14
N LYS A 52 -15.95 6.37 -12.58
CA LYS A 52 -14.75 6.82 -11.83
C LYS A 52 -13.47 6.76 -12.65
N ARG A 53 -13.49 6.19 -13.87
CA ARG A 53 -12.26 5.95 -14.64
C ARG A 53 -11.52 7.23 -15.01
N GLU A 54 -12.23 8.34 -15.16
CA GLU A 54 -11.62 9.65 -15.43
C GLU A 54 -10.61 10.05 -14.33
N GLU A 55 -10.97 9.87 -13.06
CA GLU A 55 -10.09 10.10 -11.89
C GLU A 55 -8.83 9.22 -11.94
N TYR A 56 -8.93 8.04 -12.55
CA TYR A 56 -7.85 7.07 -12.70
C TYR A 56 -7.19 7.11 -14.08
N ARG A 57 -7.31 8.22 -14.82
CA ARG A 57 -6.72 8.42 -16.16
C ARG A 57 -7.15 7.36 -17.19
N GLY A 58 -8.40 6.93 -17.11
CA GLY A 58 -8.99 5.94 -18.00
C GLY A 58 -8.71 4.48 -17.62
N ALA A 59 -8.01 4.21 -16.51
CA ALA A 59 -7.72 2.84 -16.10
C ALA A 59 -8.99 2.05 -15.79
N ASP A 60 -9.03 0.78 -16.18
CA ASP A 60 -10.13 -0.14 -15.93
C ASP A 60 -9.98 -0.90 -14.61
N GLN A 61 -8.75 -1.00 -14.09
CA GLN A 61 -8.41 -1.68 -12.84
C GLN A 61 -7.37 -0.89 -12.03
N ILE A 62 -7.40 -1.09 -10.71
CA ILE A 62 -6.42 -0.59 -9.76
C ILE A 62 -5.83 -1.75 -8.96
N CYS A 63 -4.49 -1.76 -8.84
CA CYS A 63 -3.77 -2.67 -7.97
C CYS A 63 -3.70 -2.07 -6.57
N VAL A 64 -4.14 -2.82 -5.56
CA VAL A 64 -4.13 -2.43 -4.16
C VAL A 64 -3.24 -3.39 -3.37
N PHE A 65 -2.26 -2.84 -2.66
CA PHE A 65 -1.40 -3.57 -1.74
C PHE A 65 -1.88 -3.34 -0.32
N SER A 66 -2.17 -4.42 0.39
CA SER A 66 -2.55 -4.40 1.81
C SER A 66 -1.53 -5.18 2.63
N ILE A 67 -1.27 -4.74 3.85
CA ILE A 67 -0.30 -5.35 4.76
C ILE A 67 -0.83 -5.28 6.20
N ASN A 68 -0.30 -6.12 7.07
CA ASN A 68 -0.55 -5.98 8.50
C ASN A 68 -0.05 -4.62 9.01
N ARG A 69 -0.86 -3.94 9.83
CA ARG A 69 -0.57 -2.60 10.35
C ARG A 69 0.77 -2.49 11.08
N ASN A 70 1.20 -3.54 11.78
CA ASN A 70 2.46 -3.56 12.52
C ASN A 70 3.68 -3.42 11.59
N LEU A 71 3.55 -3.81 10.33
CA LEU A 71 4.60 -3.74 9.32
C LEU A 71 4.55 -2.48 8.47
N TYR A 72 3.54 -1.62 8.65
CA TYR A 72 3.34 -0.43 7.82
C TYR A 72 4.54 0.52 7.85
N GLY A 73 5.13 0.75 9.01
CA GLY A 73 6.33 1.59 9.12
C GLY A 73 7.53 1.03 8.34
N ARG A 74 7.71 -0.29 8.35
CA ARG A 74 8.79 -0.96 7.59
C ARG A 74 8.50 -0.92 6.09
N ALA A 75 7.31 -1.33 5.68
CA ALA A 75 6.90 -1.36 4.27
C ALA A 75 6.91 0.02 3.62
N ARG A 76 6.52 1.07 4.36
CA ARG A 76 6.61 2.46 3.88
C ARG A 76 8.05 2.89 3.62
N ARG A 77 9.01 2.46 4.44
CA ARG A 77 10.44 2.73 4.21
C ARG A 77 10.95 1.98 2.98
N SER A 78 10.57 0.72 2.81
CA SER A 78 10.89 -0.08 1.62
C SER A 78 10.38 0.58 0.34
N ILE A 79 9.12 1.01 0.33
CA ILE A 79 8.54 1.75 -0.80
C ILE A 79 9.20 3.12 -1.00
N SER A 80 9.74 3.72 0.05
CA SER A 80 10.51 4.96 -0.06
C SER A 80 11.88 4.77 -0.72
N GLN A 81 12.28 3.54 -1.05
CA GLN A 81 13.45 3.25 -1.89
C GLN A 81 13.10 3.17 -3.37
N LEU A 82 11.81 3.11 -3.74
CA LEU A 82 11.39 3.21 -5.15
C LEU A 82 11.86 4.53 -5.74
N ASP A 83 12.27 4.45 -7.00
CA ASP A 83 12.61 5.60 -7.82
C ASP A 83 11.52 6.66 -7.75
N ARG A 84 11.94 7.93 -7.76
CA ARG A 84 11.04 9.08 -7.63
C ARG A 84 9.91 9.06 -8.67
N MET A 85 10.18 8.52 -9.86
CA MET A 85 9.21 8.33 -10.94
C MET A 85 8.11 7.32 -10.60
N ASP A 86 8.46 6.20 -9.96
CA ASP A 86 7.51 5.16 -9.55
C ASP A 86 6.71 5.59 -8.33
N ARG A 87 7.36 6.30 -7.39
CA ARG A 87 6.70 6.86 -6.20
C ARG A 87 5.61 7.86 -6.55
N ASN A 88 5.84 8.73 -7.54
CA ASN A 88 4.82 9.69 -8.01
C ASN A 88 3.59 9.03 -8.64
N ARG A 89 3.70 7.74 -9.00
CA ARG A 89 2.62 6.93 -9.58
C ARG A 89 1.98 5.96 -8.57
N LEU A 90 2.42 6.02 -7.32
CA LEU A 90 1.85 5.30 -6.18
C LEU A 90 1.03 6.25 -5.33
N LEU A 91 -0.22 5.88 -5.08
CA LEU A 91 -1.04 6.53 -4.06
C LEU A 91 -0.77 5.81 -2.73
N LEU A 92 0.10 6.41 -1.91
CA LEU A 92 0.37 5.96 -0.55
C LEU A 92 -0.81 6.31 0.35
N ASN A 93 -1.33 5.34 1.09
CA ASN A 93 -2.38 5.59 2.06
C ASN A 93 -1.74 6.04 3.38
N VAL A 94 -2.16 7.17 3.95
CA VAL A 94 -1.65 7.67 5.24
C VAL A 94 -2.63 7.23 6.34
N ILE A 95 -2.12 6.55 7.36
CA ILE A 95 -2.87 6.04 8.53
C ILE A 95 -2.51 6.87 9.74
#